data_AF-A0A059LJB0-F1
#
_entry.id   AF-A0A059LJB0-F1
#
_cell.length_a   1.000
_cell.length_b   1.000
_cell.length_c   1.000
_cell.angle_alpha   90.00
_cell.angle_beta   90.00
_cell.angle_gamma   90.00
#
_symmetry.space_group_name_H-M   'P 1'
#
loop_
_entity.id
_entity.type
_entity.pdbx_description
1 polymer ?
#
loop_
_entity_poly.entity_id
_entity_poly.type
_entity_poly.pdbx_seq_one_letter_code
_entity_poly.pdbx_strand_id
1 'polypeptide(L)'
;KQRVIYTSPLKALSNQKYRELQEEFGDVGLMTGDVTINPSASCLVMTTEILRSMLYRGSEVVREVQLLVYDEIHYLRDKERGVVWEESIILAPRSARFVFLSATIPNAREFAEWIAKIHECVSPCHVVYTEYRPTPLEHYVFPAGADGVFLAIDAKGTFREDNFAKALAAISDATAEGRLPKDKNKRAKKDATQTDIFKLVTMIIERNYDPVIVFSFSKKECEALANQLQALTLNSDTEMSMVDNIFKSAVEVLSDEDKRLPQIRDILPMLRRGFGVHHSGLLPLLKELVEILFQEGLIKVLFATETFSTGLNMPAKTVVFTHVRKFDGGEFRWVSGGEYIQMSGRAGRRGKDDKGIVIMMMDAKMEPAAARDMLKGAPDVLYSEFHLNYTMLLNLLQVEGIEPEELMRRSYRQFQTERRLPGMKKKLEELQAECDAFVIENEPAVREYAVYLEQHMQVQAELMAVVMQPKYIVPFLQPGRLVQLAASVIAPTAQNAPVWGTVINFQKITHDNGDG
;
A
#
# COMPACT_ATOMS: atom_id res chain seq x y z
N LYS A 1 41.11 -10.73 2.89
CA LYS A 1 40.42 -10.20 1.69
C LYS A 1 39.29 -9.30 2.16
N GLN A 2 38.93 -8.24 1.44
CA GLN A 2 37.78 -7.40 1.80
C GLN A 2 36.55 -7.96 1.08
N ARG A 3 35.46 -8.20 1.81
CA ARG A 3 34.19 -8.64 1.22
C ARG A 3 33.09 -7.59 1.38
N VAL A 4 32.20 -7.57 0.40
CA VAL A 4 30.99 -6.75 0.38
C VAL A 4 29.78 -7.68 0.36
N ILE A 5 28.79 -7.39 1.19
CA ILE A 5 27.51 -8.09 1.18
C ILE A 5 26.42 -7.12 0.76
N TYR A 6 25.65 -7.50 -0.25
CA TYR A 6 24.43 -6.83 -0.68
C TYR A 6 23.22 -7.61 -0.19
N THR A 7 22.35 -6.97 0.59
CA THR A 7 21.12 -7.57 1.10
C THR A 7 19.89 -6.94 0.50
N SER A 8 18.90 -7.78 0.19
CA SER A 8 17.61 -7.34 -0.32
C SER A 8 16.44 -8.05 0.37
N PRO A 9 15.24 -7.41 0.45
CA PRO A 9 14.07 -7.98 1.10
C PRO A 9 13.46 -9.16 0.36
N LEU A 10 13.63 -9.26 -0.96
CA LEU A 10 12.96 -10.26 -1.78
C LEU A 10 13.98 -11.09 -2.55
N LYS A 11 13.72 -12.40 -2.64
CA LYS A 11 14.53 -13.33 -3.44
C LYS A 11 14.59 -12.93 -4.91
N ALA A 12 13.46 -12.51 -5.47
CA ALA A 12 13.39 -12.04 -6.85
C ALA A 12 14.32 -10.84 -7.10
N LEU A 13 14.35 -9.89 -6.15
CA LEU A 13 15.27 -8.76 -6.20
C LEU A 13 16.73 -9.20 -6.02
N SER A 14 17.02 -10.17 -5.14
CA SER A 14 18.37 -10.74 -5.00
C SER A 14 18.84 -11.35 -6.33
N ASN A 15 17.98 -12.08 -7.03
CA ASN A 15 18.31 -12.70 -8.31
C ASN A 15 18.54 -11.65 -9.40
N GLN A 16 17.70 -10.61 -9.47
CA GLN A 16 17.89 -9.50 -10.40
C GLN A 16 19.22 -8.77 -10.12
N LYS A 17 19.47 -8.39 -8.87
CA LYS A 17 20.70 -7.69 -8.48
C LYS A 17 21.95 -8.54 -8.68
N TYR A 18 21.85 -9.85 -8.47
CA TYR A 18 22.92 -10.76 -8.81
C TYR A 18 23.26 -10.71 -10.30
N ARG A 19 22.27 -10.78 -11.20
CA ARG A 19 22.53 -10.68 -12.65
C ARG A 19 23.16 -9.33 -13.02
N GLU A 20 22.59 -8.23 -12.53
CA GLU A 20 23.11 -6.87 -12.78
C GLU A 20 24.57 -6.73 -12.30
N LEU A 21 24.87 -7.12 -11.07
CA LEU A 21 26.21 -6.98 -10.49
C LEU A 21 27.19 -8.00 -11.09
N GLN A 22 26.73 -9.18 -11.48
CA GLN A 22 27.56 -10.20 -12.13
C GLN A 22 28.01 -9.73 -13.52
N GLU A 23 27.13 -9.08 -14.28
CA GLU A 23 27.46 -8.48 -15.57
C GLU A 23 28.45 -7.32 -15.43
N GLU A 24 28.34 -6.51 -14.37
CA GLU A 24 29.20 -5.34 -14.15
C GLU A 24 30.57 -5.69 -13.53
N PHE A 25 30.60 -6.58 -12.53
CA PHE A 25 31.80 -6.85 -11.72
C PHE A 25 32.41 -8.24 -11.91
N GLY A 26 31.65 -9.23 -12.39
CA GLY A 26 32.10 -10.60 -12.63
C GLY A 26 32.37 -11.48 -11.38
N ASP A 27 32.95 -10.94 -10.29
CA ASP A 27 33.21 -11.68 -9.04
C ASP A 27 32.06 -11.53 -8.02
N VAL A 28 30.89 -12.05 -8.38
CA VAL A 28 29.68 -12.00 -7.54
C VAL A 28 29.17 -13.40 -7.23
N GLY A 29 28.73 -13.59 -5.99
CA GLY A 29 28.03 -14.78 -5.53
C GLY A 29 26.59 -14.48 -5.14
N LEU A 30 25.76 -15.51 -5.12
CA LEU A 30 24.35 -15.43 -4.72
C LEU A 30 24.09 -16.44 -3.60
N MET A 31 23.51 -15.99 -2.49
CA MET A 31 23.12 -16.86 -1.38
C MET A 31 21.68 -16.57 -0.98
N THR A 32 20.77 -17.42 -1.43
CA THR A 32 19.36 -17.40 -1.05
C THR A 32 19.02 -18.68 -0.30
N GLY A 33 17.83 -18.76 0.28
CA GLY A 33 17.34 -20.01 0.90
C GLY A 33 17.21 -21.18 -0.08
N ASP A 34 17.19 -20.92 -1.39
CA ASP A 34 16.91 -21.92 -2.42
C ASP A 34 18.18 -22.30 -3.19
N VAL A 35 19.00 -21.29 -3.52
CA VAL A 35 20.19 -21.46 -4.37
C VAL A 35 21.39 -20.76 -3.75
N THR A 36 22.54 -21.44 -3.77
CA THR A 36 23.85 -20.89 -3.43
C THR A 36 24.78 -21.01 -4.63
N ILE A 37 25.27 -19.87 -5.12
CA ILE A 37 26.18 -19.76 -6.27
C ILE A 37 27.42 -18.99 -5.83
N ASN A 38 28.61 -19.53 -6.11
CA ASN A 38 29.91 -18.90 -5.86
C ASN A 38 30.05 -18.22 -4.46
N PRO A 39 29.96 -18.95 -3.34
CA PRO A 39 30.04 -18.38 -1.99
C PRO A 39 31.45 -17.84 -1.64
N SER A 40 32.45 -18.16 -2.46
CA SER A 40 33.83 -17.67 -2.33
C SER A 40 34.06 -16.28 -2.94
N ALA A 41 33.06 -15.71 -3.62
CA ALA A 41 33.16 -14.41 -4.27
C ALA A 41 33.46 -13.27 -3.29
N SER A 42 34.06 -12.20 -3.80
CA SER A 42 34.32 -10.98 -3.02
C SER A 42 33.04 -10.18 -2.75
N CYS A 43 32.09 -10.19 -3.69
CA CYS A 43 30.77 -9.58 -3.54
C CYS A 43 29.72 -10.69 -3.39
N LEU A 44 28.89 -10.62 -2.35
CA LEU A 44 27.83 -11.60 -2.11
C LEU A 44 26.46 -10.93 -2.06
N VAL A 45 25.57 -11.31 -2.97
CA VAL A 45 24.15 -10.94 -2.94
C VAL A 45 23.39 -11.99 -2.15
N MET A 46 22.65 -11.58 -1.12
CA MET A 46 21.89 -12.52 -0.29
C MET A 46 20.61 -11.90 0.26
N THR A 47 19.70 -12.73 0.78
CA THR A 47 18.54 -12.21 1.51
C THR A 47 18.91 -11.89 2.96
N THR A 48 18.17 -10.97 3.59
CA THR A 48 18.39 -10.57 4.99
C THR A 48 18.32 -11.75 5.96
N GLU A 49 17.47 -12.75 5.69
CA GLU A 49 17.36 -13.98 6.50
C GLU A 49 18.63 -14.84 6.45
N ILE A 50 19.30 -14.89 5.29
CA ILE A 50 20.56 -15.64 5.13
C ILE A 50 21.67 -14.92 5.88
N LEU A 51 21.77 -13.59 5.76
CA LEU A 51 22.72 -12.80 6.53
C LEU A 51 22.53 -13.01 8.04
N ARG A 52 21.29 -12.89 8.54
CA ARG A 52 20.94 -13.14 9.94
C ARG A 52 21.39 -14.54 10.39
N SER A 53 21.13 -15.56 9.58
CA SER A 53 21.51 -16.94 9.89
C SER A 53 23.03 -17.12 9.95
N MET A 54 23.78 -16.43 9.09
CA MET A 54 25.24 -16.42 9.12
C MET A 54 25.81 -15.71 10.36
N LEU A 55 25.16 -14.62 10.78
CA LEU A 55 25.52 -13.87 11.99
C LEU A 55 25.35 -14.75 13.24
N TYR A 56 24.22 -15.43 13.39
CA TYR A 56 24.02 -16.38 14.50
C TYR A 56 25.00 -17.54 14.50
N ARG A 57 25.37 -18.06 13.31
CA ARG A 57 26.34 -19.17 13.19
C ARG A 57 27.80 -18.73 13.35
N GLY A 58 28.08 -17.43 13.40
CA GLY A 58 29.45 -16.91 13.47
C GLY A 58 30.31 -17.32 12.27
N SER A 59 29.74 -17.35 11.06
CA SER A 59 30.46 -17.76 9.84
C SER A 59 31.73 -16.92 9.62
N GLU A 60 32.82 -17.57 9.19
CA GLU A 60 34.09 -16.89 8.88
C GLU A 60 33.92 -15.78 7.81
N VAL A 61 32.96 -15.97 6.89
CA VAL A 61 32.61 -14.98 5.87
C VAL A 61 32.29 -13.63 6.50
N VAL A 62 31.54 -13.61 7.60
CA VAL A 62 31.10 -12.39 8.30
C VAL A 62 32.30 -11.62 8.89
N ARG A 63 33.37 -12.31 9.29
CA ARG A 63 34.57 -11.68 9.84
C ARG A 63 35.37 -10.91 8.79
N GLU A 64 35.25 -11.29 7.52
CA GLU A 64 35.92 -10.65 6.38
C GLU A 64 35.11 -9.48 5.78
N VAL A 65 33.87 -9.27 6.23
CA VAL A 65 32.98 -8.25 5.70
C VAL A 65 33.40 -6.87 6.17
N GLN A 66 33.60 -5.97 5.22
CA GLN A 66 33.88 -4.56 5.50
C GLN A 66 32.72 -3.63 5.15
N LEU A 67 31.83 -4.06 4.25
CA LEU A 67 30.70 -3.25 3.79
C LEU A 67 29.43 -4.11 3.72
N LEU A 68 28.38 -3.64 4.39
CA LEU A 68 27.03 -4.19 4.35
C LEU A 68 26.10 -3.19 3.67
N VAL A 69 25.57 -3.57 2.51
CA VAL A 69 24.56 -2.80 1.78
C VAL A 69 23.18 -3.38 2.08
N TYR A 70 22.30 -2.54 2.60
CA TYR A 70 20.92 -2.85 2.90
C TYR A 70 20.02 -2.11 1.91
N ASP A 71 19.48 -2.86 0.95
CA ASP A 71 18.55 -2.34 -0.04
C ASP A 71 17.13 -2.29 0.51
N GLU A 72 16.35 -1.27 0.16
CA GLU A 72 14.96 -1.10 0.59
C GLU A 72 14.75 -1.18 2.13
N ILE A 73 15.63 -0.57 2.94
CA ILE A 73 15.64 -0.67 4.42
C ILE A 73 14.31 -0.28 5.09
N HIS A 74 13.47 0.52 4.42
CA HIS A 74 12.13 0.87 4.89
C HIS A 74 11.21 -0.36 5.05
N TYR A 75 11.59 -1.54 4.55
CA TYR A 75 10.98 -2.83 4.88
C TYR A 75 11.09 -3.23 6.36
N LEU A 76 11.91 -2.54 7.15
CA LEU A 76 11.96 -2.70 8.60
C LEU A 76 10.60 -2.46 9.28
N ARG A 77 9.68 -1.72 8.62
CA ARG A 77 8.30 -1.51 9.08
C ARG A 77 7.38 -2.73 8.93
N ASP A 78 7.85 -3.79 8.28
CA ASP A 78 7.04 -4.98 8.07
C ASP A 78 6.80 -5.72 9.40
N LYS A 79 5.53 -6.01 9.73
CA LYS A 79 5.15 -6.61 11.02
C LYS A 79 5.74 -8.00 11.25
N GLU A 80 5.97 -8.77 10.19
CA GLU A 80 6.46 -10.15 10.30
C GLU A 80 7.97 -10.22 10.10
N ARG A 81 8.49 -9.50 9.10
CA ARG A 81 9.88 -9.60 8.66
C ARG A 81 10.77 -8.47 9.15
N GLY A 82 10.21 -7.38 9.68
CA GLY A 82 10.95 -6.22 10.17
C GLY A 82 11.97 -6.56 11.26
N VAL A 83 11.62 -7.51 12.13
CA VAL A 83 12.51 -8.02 13.18
C VAL A 83 13.83 -8.60 12.63
N VAL A 84 13.79 -9.24 11.46
CA VAL A 84 14.98 -9.84 10.81
C VAL A 84 15.99 -8.76 10.43
N TRP A 85 15.51 -7.60 9.97
CA TRP A 85 16.36 -6.47 9.60
C TRP A 85 17.07 -5.91 10.82
N GLU A 86 16.32 -5.61 11.88
CA GLU A 86 16.89 -5.09 13.13
C GLU A 86 17.90 -6.05 13.74
N GLU A 87 17.58 -7.33 13.85
CA GLU A 87 18.50 -8.35 14.35
C GLU A 87 19.80 -8.37 13.54
N SER A 88 19.70 -8.35 12.20
CA SER A 88 20.89 -8.41 11.34
C SER A 88 21.80 -7.20 11.52
N ILE A 89 21.24 -6.02 11.78
CA ILE A 89 21.99 -4.78 12.00
C ILE A 89 22.63 -4.78 13.39
N ILE A 90 21.89 -5.16 14.43
CA ILE A 90 22.40 -5.20 15.82
C ILE A 90 23.53 -6.21 15.97
N LEU A 91 23.41 -7.38 15.32
CA LEU A 91 24.41 -8.45 15.37
C LEU A 91 25.60 -8.21 14.42
N ALA A 92 25.52 -7.23 13.53
CA ALA A 92 26.57 -6.97 12.56
C ALA A 92 27.91 -6.61 13.24
N PRO A 93 29.06 -7.01 12.66
CA PRO A 93 30.37 -6.67 13.20
C PRO A 93 30.57 -5.16 13.30
N ARG A 94 31.14 -4.69 14.40
CA ARG A 94 31.43 -3.25 14.64
C ARG A 94 32.44 -2.65 13.66
N SER A 95 33.27 -3.49 13.03
CA SER A 95 34.24 -3.08 12.01
C SER A 95 33.61 -2.83 10.63
N ALA A 96 32.38 -3.31 10.40
CA ALA A 96 31.71 -3.15 9.12
C ALA A 96 31.16 -1.73 8.96
N ARG A 97 31.18 -1.23 7.72
CA ARG A 97 30.50 -0.02 7.28
C ARG A 97 29.16 -0.39 6.69
N PHE A 98 28.20 0.53 6.78
CA PHE A 98 26.84 0.30 6.33
C PHE A 98 26.47 1.29 5.22
N VAL A 99 25.72 0.80 4.23
CA VAL A 99 25.04 1.61 3.23
C VAL A 99 23.57 1.22 3.28
N PHE A 100 22.71 2.17 3.61
CA PHE A 100 21.27 1.96 3.68
C PHE A 100 20.59 2.68 2.52
N LEU A 101 19.89 1.94 1.67
CA LEU A 101 19.09 2.47 0.57
C LEU A 101 17.62 2.41 0.99
N SER A 102 16.94 3.55 0.94
CA SER A 102 15.55 3.69 1.38
C SER A 102 14.75 4.55 0.42
N ALA A 103 13.44 4.29 0.36
CA ALA A 103 12.48 5.30 -0.03
C ALA A 103 12.53 6.52 0.92
N THR A 104 11.91 7.63 0.52
CA THR A 104 11.82 8.84 1.34
C THR A 104 11.13 8.55 2.66
N ILE A 105 11.89 8.59 3.76
CA ILE A 105 11.38 8.42 5.13
C ILE A 105 11.59 9.72 5.92
N PRO A 106 10.57 10.23 6.64
CA PRO A 106 10.66 11.52 7.32
C PRO A 106 11.62 11.51 8.51
N ASN A 107 11.77 10.37 9.19
CA ASN A 107 12.62 10.21 10.36
C ASN A 107 13.99 9.56 10.05
N ALA A 108 14.54 9.78 8.85
CA ALA A 108 15.86 9.27 8.46
C ALA A 108 16.98 9.59 9.47
N ARG A 109 16.91 10.78 10.07
CA ARG A 109 17.87 11.21 11.11
C ARG A 109 17.75 10.40 12.39
N GLU A 110 16.54 10.02 12.78
CA GLU A 110 16.31 9.17 13.95
C GLU A 110 16.97 7.80 13.76
N PHE A 111 16.82 7.22 12.57
CA PHE A 111 17.46 5.97 12.20
C PHE A 111 19.00 6.08 12.23
N ALA A 112 19.58 7.14 11.66
CA ALA A 112 21.02 7.35 11.68
C ALA A 112 21.59 7.51 13.11
N GLU A 113 20.86 8.19 14.00
CA GLU A 113 21.23 8.33 15.41
C GLU A 113 21.15 6.98 16.16
N TRP A 114 20.19 6.11 15.81
CA TRP A 114 20.12 4.75 16.33
C TRP A 114 21.34 3.92 15.92
N ILE A 115 21.67 3.91 14.62
CA ILE A 115 22.85 3.20 14.08
C ILE A 115 24.13 3.69 14.75
N ALA A 116 24.27 5.01 14.93
CA ALA A 116 25.42 5.59 15.63
C ALA A 116 25.49 5.11 17.09
N LYS A 117 24.36 5.04 17.82
CA LYS A 117 24.31 4.59 19.22
C LYS A 117 24.71 3.12 19.37
N ILE A 118 24.14 2.21 18.56
CA ILE A 118 24.37 0.77 18.72
C ILE A 118 25.78 0.32 18.32
N HIS A 119 26.41 1.03 17.38
CA HIS A 119 27.79 0.78 16.96
C HIS A 119 28.79 1.73 17.65
N GLU A 120 28.44 2.24 18.84
CA GLU A 120 29.30 3.02 19.75
C GLU A 120 29.98 4.23 19.08
N CYS A 121 29.32 4.85 18.10
CA CYS A 121 29.83 5.97 17.33
C CYS A 121 31.22 5.73 16.68
N VAL A 122 31.62 4.47 16.48
CA VAL A 122 32.88 4.13 15.80
C VAL A 122 32.92 4.70 14.37
N SER A 123 31.74 4.87 13.77
CA SER A 123 31.55 5.44 12.45
C SER A 123 30.40 6.45 12.46
N PRO A 124 30.58 7.66 11.89
CA PRO A 124 29.45 8.56 11.68
C PRO A 124 28.47 7.97 10.67
N CYS A 125 27.17 8.06 10.95
CA CYS A 125 26.11 7.70 10.01
C CYS A 125 25.62 8.98 9.32
N HIS A 126 25.90 9.10 8.01
CA HIS A 126 25.50 10.24 7.21
C HIS A 126 24.12 10.00 6.59
N VAL A 127 23.28 11.04 6.60
CA VAL A 127 21.96 11.02 5.96
C VAL A 127 21.99 11.90 4.73
N VAL A 128 21.70 11.33 3.57
CA VAL A 128 21.48 12.06 2.32
C VAL A 128 19.99 11.92 1.98
N TYR A 129 19.25 13.02 2.09
CA TYR A 129 17.81 13.06 1.85
C TYR A 129 17.50 13.98 0.67
N THR A 130 16.62 13.55 -0.22
CA THR A 130 16.14 14.34 -1.36
C THR A 130 14.70 13.99 -1.67
N GLU A 131 13.88 15.01 -1.93
CA GLU A 131 12.50 14.89 -2.41
C GLU A 131 12.43 15.10 -3.93
N TYR A 132 13.58 15.30 -4.58
CA TYR A 132 13.63 15.55 -6.00
C TYR A 132 13.20 14.30 -6.78
N ARG A 133 12.13 14.46 -7.55
CA ARG A 133 11.65 13.47 -8.50
C ARG A 133 12.01 13.90 -9.93
N PRO A 134 12.72 13.07 -10.71
CA PRO A 134 13.08 13.40 -12.09
C PRO A 134 11.88 13.61 -13.02
N THR A 135 10.83 12.81 -12.84
CA THR A 135 9.59 12.84 -13.65
C THR A 135 8.41 13.27 -12.75
N PRO A 136 7.85 14.48 -12.95
CA PRO A 136 6.73 14.95 -12.15
C PRO A 136 5.48 14.09 -12.38
N LEU A 137 4.60 14.01 -11.37
CA LEU A 137 3.38 13.21 -11.41
C LEU A 137 2.14 14.11 -11.57
N GLU A 138 1.19 13.66 -12.39
CA GLU A 138 -0.15 14.22 -12.44
C GLU A 138 -1.15 13.16 -11.96
N HIS A 139 -2.01 13.54 -11.01
CA HIS A 139 -3.00 12.63 -10.42
C HIS A 139 -4.39 12.95 -10.95
N TYR A 140 -5.02 11.94 -11.53
CA TYR A 140 -6.34 11.99 -12.13
C TYR A 140 -7.31 11.08 -11.38
N VAL A 141 -8.58 11.47 -11.35
CA VAL A 141 -9.68 10.69 -10.81
C VAL A 141 -10.59 10.27 -11.95
N PHE A 142 -10.93 8.99 -11.98
CA PHE A 142 -11.90 8.40 -12.89
C PHE A 142 -13.13 7.95 -12.07
N PRO A 143 -14.23 8.71 -12.09
CA PRO A 143 -15.49 8.32 -11.47
C PRO A 143 -16.07 7.07 -12.15
N ALA A 144 -16.53 6.09 -11.37
CA ALA A 144 -17.23 4.93 -11.92
C ALA A 144 -18.46 5.37 -12.73
N GLY A 145 -18.62 4.82 -13.94
CA GLY A 145 -19.70 5.17 -14.87
C GLY A 145 -19.56 6.50 -15.62
N ALA A 146 -18.49 7.28 -15.41
CA ALA A 146 -18.25 8.52 -16.18
C ALA A 146 -17.40 8.27 -17.44
N ASP A 147 -17.51 9.16 -18.42
CA ASP A 147 -16.76 9.08 -19.69
C ASP A 147 -15.45 9.90 -19.69
N GLY A 148 -14.96 10.34 -18.52
CA GLY A 148 -13.81 11.24 -18.44
C GLY A 148 -12.98 11.13 -17.16
N VAL A 149 -11.72 11.59 -17.26
CA VAL A 149 -10.78 11.72 -16.14
C VAL A 149 -10.66 13.18 -15.70
N PHE A 150 -10.61 13.42 -14.39
CA PHE A 150 -10.52 14.75 -13.78
C PHE A 150 -9.16 14.92 -13.11
N LEU A 151 -8.43 15.98 -13.44
CA LEU A 151 -7.15 16.29 -12.80
C LEU A 151 -7.37 16.75 -11.36
N ALA A 152 -6.91 15.96 -10.39
CA ALA A 152 -6.98 16.26 -8.96
C ALA A 152 -5.69 16.94 -8.45
N ILE A 153 -4.51 16.49 -8.89
CA ILE A 153 -3.22 17.12 -8.56
C ILE A 153 -2.42 17.37 -9.84
N ASP A 154 -1.96 18.60 -10.00
CA ASP A 154 -1.08 18.97 -11.11
C ASP A 154 0.39 18.62 -10.87
N ALA A 155 1.21 18.74 -11.91
CA ALA A 155 2.65 18.47 -11.85
C ALA A 155 3.44 19.31 -10.82
N LYS A 156 2.83 20.37 -10.27
CA LYS A 156 3.41 21.22 -9.22
C LYS A 156 2.99 20.80 -7.80
N GLY A 157 2.16 19.77 -7.66
CA GLY A 157 1.63 19.31 -6.37
C GLY A 157 0.43 20.12 -5.85
N THR A 158 -0.20 20.95 -6.69
CA THR A 158 -1.36 21.75 -6.29
C THR A 158 -2.63 20.90 -6.40
N PHE A 159 -3.41 20.83 -5.31
CA PHE A 159 -4.67 20.10 -5.28
C PHE A 159 -5.79 20.98 -5.84
N ARG A 160 -6.52 20.49 -6.84
CA ARG A 160 -7.63 21.21 -7.48
C ARG A 160 -8.95 20.74 -6.91
N GLU A 161 -9.38 21.39 -5.83
CA GLU A 161 -10.63 21.06 -5.12
C GLU A 161 -11.85 21.11 -6.04
N ASP A 162 -11.93 22.11 -6.94
CA ASP A 162 -13.04 22.26 -7.88
C ASP A 162 -13.21 21.04 -8.82
N ASN A 163 -12.09 20.50 -9.31
CA ASN A 163 -12.11 19.33 -10.18
C ASN A 163 -12.44 18.06 -9.42
N PHE A 164 -11.94 17.94 -8.19
CA PHE A 164 -12.23 16.82 -7.32
C PHE A 164 -13.72 16.80 -6.91
N ALA A 165 -14.30 17.95 -6.59
CA ALA A 165 -15.72 18.08 -6.29
C ALA A 165 -16.59 17.72 -7.51
N LYS A 166 -16.20 18.14 -8.72
CA LYS A 166 -16.87 17.73 -9.97
C LYS A 166 -16.80 16.22 -10.20
N ALA A 167 -15.66 15.61 -9.92
CA ALA A 167 -15.48 14.16 -10.02
C ALA A 167 -16.40 13.42 -9.04
N LEU A 168 -16.49 13.88 -7.79
CA LEU A 168 -17.40 13.30 -6.78
C LEU A 168 -18.88 13.48 -7.14
N ALA A 169 -19.25 14.61 -7.74
CA ALA A 169 -20.61 14.86 -8.21
C ALA A 169 -21.02 13.89 -9.33
N ALA A 170 -20.08 13.56 -10.24
CA ALA A 170 -20.33 12.58 -11.29
C ALA A 170 -20.62 11.16 -10.75
N ILE A 171 -20.04 10.79 -9.60
CA ILE A 171 -20.36 9.51 -8.91
C ILE A 171 -21.79 9.55 -8.34
N SER A 172 -22.23 10.69 -7.79
CA SER A 172 -23.58 10.80 -7.24
C SER A 172 -24.67 10.71 -8.29
N ASP A 173 -24.45 11.26 -9.48
CA ASP A 173 -25.43 11.16 -10.57
C ASP A 173 -25.56 9.70 -11.07
N ALA A 174 -24.46 8.96 -11.12
CA ALA A 174 -24.45 7.55 -11.49
C ALA A 174 -25.12 6.65 -10.42
N THR A 175 -24.97 6.96 -9.13
CA THR A 175 -25.60 6.21 -8.02
C THR A 175 -27.06 6.63 -7.77
N ALA A 176 -27.47 7.84 -8.13
CA ALA A 176 -28.85 8.32 -8.05
C ALA A 176 -29.75 7.69 -9.15
N GLU A 177 -29.18 7.24 -10.27
CA GLU A 177 -29.86 6.39 -11.25
C GLU A 177 -30.01 4.93 -10.79
N GLY A 178 -30.54 4.72 -9.59
CA GLY A 178 -31.13 3.44 -9.19
C GLY A 178 -32.34 3.13 -10.06
N ARG A 179 -32.14 2.51 -11.23
CA ARG A 179 -33.20 2.02 -12.11
C ARG A 179 -34.01 0.93 -11.41
N LEU A 180 -35.08 1.32 -10.74
CA LEU A 180 -36.27 0.49 -10.56
C LEU A 180 -36.80 0.13 -11.96
N PRO A 181 -37.02 -1.15 -12.29
CA PRO A 181 -37.47 -1.54 -13.63
C PRO A 181 -38.96 -1.23 -13.79
N LYS A 182 -39.28 -0.09 -14.40
CA LYS A 182 -40.59 0.15 -15.02
C LYS A 182 -40.42 0.44 -16.51
N ASP A 183 -41.20 -0.33 -17.27
CA ASP A 183 -41.41 -0.33 -18.71
C ASP A 183 -40.33 -0.95 -19.63
N LYS A 184 -40.57 -2.26 -19.86
CA LYS A 184 -40.24 -2.97 -21.08
C LYS A 184 -40.79 -2.22 -22.30
N ASN A 185 -39.96 -1.46 -23.01
CA ASN A 185 -39.77 -1.61 -24.46
C ASN A 185 -38.87 -0.53 -25.06
N LYS A 186 -37.91 -0.98 -25.88
CA LYS A 186 -37.24 -0.24 -26.96
C LYS A 186 -36.38 0.97 -26.53
N ARG A 187 -35.24 0.71 -25.88
CA ARG A 187 -33.97 1.46 -26.10
C ARG A 187 -32.73 0.96 -25.35
N ALA A 188 -32.82 -0.07 -24.51
CA ALA A 188 -31.68 -0.61 -23.77
C ALA A 188 -30.99 -1.80 -24.48
N LYS A 189 -30.35 -1.57 -25.63
CA LYS A 189 -29.57 -2.64 -26.28
C LYS A 189 -28.30 -2.21 -27.04
N LYS A 190 -27.70 -1.05 -26.72
CA LYS A 190 -26.47 -0.63 -27.41
C LYS A 190 -25.25 -0.22 -26.57
N ASP A 191 -25.40 0.15 -25.29
CA ASP A 191 -24.26 0.67 -24.50
C ASP A 191 -23.85 -0.16 -23.27
N ALA A 192 -24.42 -1.36 -23.07
CA ALA A 192 -24.10 -2.22 -21.92
C ALA A 192 -22.82 -3.09 -22.09
N THR A 193 -22.00 -2.82 -23.11
CA THR A 193 -20.91 -3.73 -23.55
C THR A 193 -19.49 -3.27 -23.22
N GLN A 194 -19.28 -2.08 -22.66
CA GLN A 194 -17.93 -1.60 -22.34
C GLN A 194 -17.79 -1.36 -20.84
N THR A 195 -17.00 -2.21 -20.18
CA THR A 195 -16.64 -2.03 -18.77
C THR A 195 -15.78 -0.77 -18.60
N ASP A 196 -15.82 -0.16 -17.42
CA ASP A 196 -15.07 1.06 -17.13
C ASP A 196 -13.56 0.90 -17.39
N ILE A 197 -12.99 -0.27 -17.07
CA ILE A 197 -11.59 -0.58 -17.35
C ILE A 197 -11.31 -0.64 -18.87
N PHE A 198 -12.25 -1.13 -19.68
CA PHE A 198 -12.12 -1.17 -21.13
C PHE A 198 -12.07 0.24 -21.71
N LYS A 199 -12.98 1.13 -21.26
CA LYS A 199 -12.97 2.54 -21.64
C LYS A 199 -11.66 3.22 -21.25
N LEU A 200 -11.19 2.97 -20.02
CA LEU A 200 -9.97 3.57 -19.50
C LEU A 200 -8.72 3.13 -20.28
N VAL A 201 -8.55 1.83 -20.50
CA VAL A 201 -7.40 1.30 -21.24
C VAL A 201 -7.43 1.79 -22.69
N THR A 202 -8.59 1.79 -23.35
CA THR A 202 -8.71 2.32 -24.72
C THR A 202 -8.28 3.79 -24.78
N MET A 203 -8.74 4.63 -23.86
CA MET A 203 -8.34 6.04 -23.76
C MET A 203 -6.83 6.22 -23.52
N ILE A 204 -6.22 5.37 -22.69
CA ILE A 204 -4.77 5.39 -22.42
C ILE A 204 -3.98 5.07 -23.69
N ILE A 205 -4.40 4.05 -24.45
CA ILE A 205 -3.72 3.64 -25.69
C ILE A 205 -3.89 4.71 -26.78
N GLU A 206 -5.09 5.24 -26.98
CA GLU A 206 -5.34 6.31 -27.96
C GLU A 206 -4.52 7.58 -27.68
N ARG A 207 -4.20 7.85 -26.40
CA ARG A 207 -3.38 9.00 -25.98
C ARG A 207 -1.88 8.69 -25.90
N ASN A 208 -1.44 7.49 -26.30
CA ASN A 208 -0.05 7.03 -26.21
C ASN A 208 0.51 7.11 -24.78
N TYR A 209 -0.27 6.67 -23.80
CA TYR A 209 0.07 6.67 -22.37
C TYR A 209 0.60 5.30 -21.89
N ASP A 210 0.96 4.41 -22.81
CA ASP A 210 1.59 3.12 -22.56
C ASP A 210 3.11 3.23 -22.29
N PRO A 211 3.70 2.25 -21.58
CA PRO A 211 3.05 1.14 -20.90
C PRO A 211 2.32 1.60 -19.62
N VAL A 212 1.28 0.87 -19.23
CA VAL A 212 0.47 1.12 -18.04
C VAL A 212 0.52 -0.05 -17.07
N ILE A 213 0.64 0.25 -15.77
CA ILE A 213 0.47 -0.71 -14.67
C ILE A 213 -0.89 -0.46 -14.03
N VAL A 214 -1.74 -1.49 -13.98
CA VAL A 214 -3.05 -1.47 -13.32
C VAL A 214 -2.93 -2.24 -12.01
N PHE A 215 -2.94 -1.52 -10.89
CA PHE A 215 -2.90 -2.10 -9.55
C PHE A 215 -4.29 -2.51 -9.06
N SER A 216 -4.40 -3.76 -8.64
CA SER A 216 -5.52 -4.31 -7.88
C SER A 216 -5.01 -5.06 -6.64
N PHE A 217 -5.80 -5.10 -5.57
CA PHE A 217 -5.42 -5.76 -4.32
C PHE A 217 -5.75 -7.27 -4.29
N SER A 218 -6.40 -7.81 -5.33
CA SER A 218 -6.80 -9.21 -5.40
C SER A 218 -6.21 -9.92 -6.61
N LYS A 219 -5.63 -11.11 -6.38
CA LYS A 219 -5.09 -11.97 -7.45
C LYS A 219 -6.18 -12.32 -8.47
N LYS A 220 -7.35 -12.70 -7.98
CA LYS A 220 -8.50 -13.11 -8.79
C LYS A 220 -9.04 -11.95 -9.62
N GLU A 221 -8.99 -10.74 -9.07
CA GLU A 221 -9.42 -9.54 -9.78
C GLU A 221 -8.44 -9.15 -10.89
N CYS A 222 -7.12 -9.26 -10.68
CA CYS A 222 -6.13 -9.01 -11.73
C CYS A 222 -6.40 -9.87 -12.98
N GLU A 223 -6.64 -11.17 -12.79
CA GLU A 223 -6.99 -12.10 -13.87
C GLU A 223 -8.36 -11.76 -14.49
N ALA A 224 -9.35 -11.40 -13.68
CA ALA A 224 -10.68 -11.04 -14.16
C ALA A 224 -10.66 -9.76 -15.04
N LEU A 225 -9.91 -8.74 -14.63
CA LEU A 225 -9.75 -7.50 -15.39
C LEU A 225 -9.02 -7.75 -16.71
N ALA A 226 -7.97 -8.57 -16.70
CA ALA A 226 -7.29 -8.98 -17.93
C ALA A 226 -8.23 -9.72 -18.88
N ASN A 227 -9.09 -10.59 -18.36
CA ASN A 227 -10.08 -11.31 -19.16
C ASN A 227 -11.17 -10.42 -19.77
N GLN A 228 -11.50 -9.28 -19.15
CA GLN A 228 -12.44 -8.32 -19.73
C GLN A 228 -11.88 -7.61 -20.98
N LEU A 229 -10.54 -7.58 -21.14
CA LEU A 229 -9.88 -6.92 -22.27
C LEU A 229 -9.51 -7.86 -23.41
N GLN A 230 -10.03 -9.09 -23.41
CA GLN A 230 -9.70 -10.09 -24.44
C GLN A 230 -10.04 -9.64 -25.89
N ALA A 231 -10.96 -8.69 -26.06
CA ALA A 231 -11.32 -8.18 -27.38
C ALA A 231 -10.29 -7.23 -28.00
N LEU A 232 -9.32 -6.72 -27.21
CA LEU A 232 -8.28 -5.79 -27.67
C LEU A 232 -6.99 -6.53 -27.98
N THR A 233 -6.28 -6.05 -28.99
CA THR A 233 -4.94 -6.49 -29.36
C THR A 233 -4.07 -5.26 -29.51
N LEU A 234 -3.00 -5.16 -28.72
CA LEU A 234 -2.13 -3.98 -28.66
C LEU A 234 -0.80 -4.18 -29.39
N ASN A 235 -0.36 -5.42 -29.51
CA ASN A 235 0.89 -5.76 -30.19
C ASN A 235 0.70 -5.94 -31.69
N SER A 236 1.74 -5.61 -32.45
CA SER A 236 1.90 -5.93 -33.87
C SER A 236 2.28 -7.41 -34.08
N ASP A 237 2.06 -7.94 -35.28
CA ASP A 237 2.41 -9.33 -35.63
C ASP A 237 3.91 -9.66 -35.38
N THR A 238 4.79 -8.67 -35.55
CA THR A 238 6.22 -8.80 -35.26
C THR A 238 6.49 -8.92 -33.76
N GLU A 239 5.82 -8.11 -32.93
CA GLU A 239 5.93 -8.19 -31.47
C GLU A 239 5.34 -9.51 -30.95
N MET A 240 4.23 -9.98 -31.52
CA MET A 240 3.64 -11.28 -31.19
C MET A 240 4.63 -12.43 -31.43
N SER A 241 5.33 -12.40 -32.56
CA SER A 241 6.34 -13.42 -32.91
C SER A 241 7.55 -13.36 -31.97
N MET A 242 7.95 -12.17 -31.52
CA MET A 242 9.02 -12.01 -30.53
C MET A 242 8.61 -12.56 -29.16
N VAL A 243 7.38 -12.28 -28.71
CA VAL A 243 6.82 -12.85 -27.47
C VAL A 243 6.83 -14.38 -27.54
N ASP A 244 6.45 -14.96 -28.68
CA ASP A 244 6.46 -16.41 -28.86
C ASP A 244 7.84 -17.03 -28.74
N ASN A 245 8.85 -16.41 -29.33
CA ASN A 245 10.22 -16.90 -29.26
C ASN A 245 10.75 -16.85 -27.83
N ILE A 246 10.57 -15.73 -27.12
CA ILE A 246 11.02 -15.57 -25.73
C ILE A 246 10.28 -16.56 -24.82
N PHE A 247 8.96 -16.67 -24.99
CA PHE A 247 8.13 -17.60 -24.22
C PHE A 247 8.57 -19.06 -24.44
N LYS A 248 8.83 -19.44 -25.69
CA LYS A 248 9.27 -20.80 -26.03
C LYS A 248 10.62 -21.11 -25.39
N SER A 249 11.60 -20.22 -25.50
CA SER A 249 12.93 -20.39 -24.87
C SER A 249 12.84 -20.50 -23.35
N ALA A 250 11.98 -19.72 -22.70
CA ALA A 250 11.78 -19.80 -21.25
C ALA A 250 11.12 -21.12 -20.82
N VAL A 251 10.14 -21.61 -21.59
CA VAL A 251 9.36 -22.81 -21.29
C VAL A 251 10.09 -24.10 -21.69
N GLU A 252 11.10 -24.04 -22.57
CA GLU A 252 11.92 -25.19 -22.96
C GLU A 252 12.66 -25.86 -21.78
N VAL A 253 12.95 -25.09 -20.73
CA VAL A 253 13.58 -25.59 -19.49
C VAL A 253 12.65 -26.53 -18.70
N LEU A 254 11.33 -26.43 -18.90
CA LEU A 254 10.33 -27.22 -18.19
C LEU A 254 10.15 -28.62 -18.80
N SER A 255 9.67 -29.56 -17.98
CA SER A 255 9.25 -30.89 -18.43
C SER A 255 8.00 -30.79 -19.33
N ASP A 256 7.78 -31.78 -20.19
CA ASP A 256 6.62 -31.77 -21.10
C ASP A 256 5.27 -31.88 -20.37
N GLU A 257 5.26 -32.38 -19.14
CA GLU A 257 4.08 -32.38 -18.27
C GLU A 257 3.80 -30.97 -17.74
N ASP A 258 4.83 -30.27 -17.24
CA ASP A 258 4.70 -28.91 -16.72
C ASP A 258 4.27 -27.92 -17.82
N LYS A 259 4.76 -28.10 -19.06
CA LYS A 259 4.34 -27.30 -20.22
C LYS A 259 2.83 -27.35 -20.49
N ARG A 260 2.14 -28.42 -20.05
CA ARG A 260 0.69 -28.61 -20.25
C ARG A 260 -0.14 -27.99 -19.13
N LEU A 261 0.47 -27.40 -18.11
CA LEU A 261 -0.26 -26.75 -17.03
C LEU A 261 -1.16 -25.62 -17.57
N PRO A 262 -2.42 -25.53 -17.12
CA PRO A 262 -3.36 -24.52 -17.62
C PRO A 262 -2.83 -23.09 -17.51
N GLN A 263 -2.15 -22.76 -16.42
CA GLN A 263 -1.59 -21.41 -16.21
C GLN A 263 -0.56 -21.02 -17.29
N ILE A 264 0.23 -21.97 -17.80
CA ILE A 264 1.21 -21.71 -18.87
C ILE A 264 0.50 -21.58 -20.22
N ARG A 265 -0.50 -22.41 -20.49
CA ARG A 265 -1.23 -22.38 -21.76
C ARG A 265 -2.10 -21.12 -21.90
N ASP A 266 -2.77 -20.73 -20.82
CA ASP A 266 -3.79 -19.69 -20.86
C ASP A 266 -3.17 -18.28 -20.80
N ILE A 267 -1.95 -18.13 -20.28
CA ILE A 267 -1.24 -16.84 -20.23
C ILE A 267 -0.66 -16.43 -21.60
N LEU A 268 -0.25 -17.38 -22.45
CA LEU A 268 0.41 -17.09 -23.73
C LEU A 268 -0.47 -16.24 -24.68
N PRO A 269 -1.76 -16.56 -24.94
CA PRO A 269 -2.63 -15.72 -25.77
C PRO A 269 -2.80 -14.30 -25.23
N MET A 270 -2.70 -14.11 -23.92
CA MET A 270 -2.79 -12.79 -23.28
C MET A 270 -1.49 -11.99 -23.51
N LEU A 271 -0.33 -12.62 -23.30
CA LEU A 271 0.98 -12.02 -23.54
C LEU A 271 1.17 -11.61 -25.01
N ARG A 272 0.75 -12.46 -25.96
CA ARG A 272 0.77 -12.14 -27.40
C ARG A 272 0.06 -10.83 -27.70
N ARG A 273 -1.10 -10.58 -27.09
CA ARG A 273 -1.89 -9.36 -27.30
C ARG A 273 -1.33 -8.12 -26.61
N GLY A 274 -0.25 -8.24 -25.83
CA GLY A 274 0.37 -7.13 -25.10
C GLY A 274 -0.18 -6.91 -23.69
N PHE A 275 -0.88 -7.89 -23.13
CA PHE A 275 -1.41 -7.87 -21.76
C PHE A 275 -0.62 -8.81 -20.86
N GLY A 276 -0.26 -8.35 -19.66
CA GLY A 276 0.43 -9.13 -18.64
C GLY A 276 -0.38 -9.19 -17.35
N VAL A 277 -0.17 -10.24 -16.55
CA VAL A 277 -0.67 -10.36 -15.18
C VAL A 277 0.52 -10.67 -14.25
N HIS A 278 0.57 -10.05 -13.07
CA HIS A 278 1.63 -10.26 -12.07
C HIS A 278 1.08 -10.30 -10.64
N HIS A 279 1.17 -11.47 -10.01
CA HIS A 279 0.86 -11.66 -8.60
C HIS A 279 1.61 -12.86 -8.01
N SER A 280 1.57 -13.00 -6.69
CA SER A 280 2.20 -14.12 -5.96
C SER A 280 1.56 -15.50 -6.19
N GLY A 281 0.56 -15.61 -7.06
CA GLY A 281 -0.08 -16.89 -7.44
C GLY A 281 0.41 -17.48 -8.76
N LEU A 282 1.23 -16.73 -9.50
CA LEU A 282 1.85 -17.22 -10.73
C LEU A 282 3.08 -18.07 -10.40
N LEU A 283 3.35 -19.07 -11.24
CA LEU A 283 4.61 -19.81 -11.20
C LEU A 283 5.81 -18.85 -11.26
N PRO A 284 6.88 -19.07 -10.48
CA PRO A 284 8.05 -18.19 -10.48
C PRO A 284 8.62 -17.92 -11.88
N LEU A 285 8.68 -18.95 -12.74
CA LEU A 285 9.11 -18.82 -14.13
C LEU A 285 8.23 -17.84 -14.92
N LEU A 286 6.91 -17.91 -14.76
CA LEU A 286 5.98 -17.02 -15.46
C LEU A 286 6.09 -15.57 -14.94
N LYS A 287 6.36 -15.39 -13.65
CA LYS A 287 6.61 -14.05 -13.09
C LYS A 287 7.85 -13.43 -13.73
N GLU A 288 8.98 -14.14 -13.73
CA GLU A 288 10.21 -13.66 -14.38
C GLU A 288 10.00 -13.37 -15.87
N LEU A 289 9.25 -14.22 -16.58
CA LEU A 289 8.93 -14.02 -17.98
C LEU A 289 8.10 -12.75 -18.23
N VAL A 290 7.06 -12.52 -17.43
CA VAL A 290 6.25 -11.29 -17.52
C VAL A 290 7.10 -10.06 -17.24
N GLU A 291 8.01 -10.13 -16.28
CA GLU A 291 8.93 -9.04 -15.94
C GLU A 291 9.87 -8.72 -17.11
N ILE A 292 10.46 -9.74 -17.75
CA ILE A 292 11.30 -9.58 -18.95
C ILE A 292 10.50 -8.95 -20.10
N LEU A 293 9.32 -9.50 -20.41
CA LEU A 293 8.48 -9.00 -21.50
C LEU A 293 8.01 -7.55 -21.26
N PHE A 294 7.82 -7.15 -20.00
CA PHE A 294 7.48 -5.78 -19.64
C PHE A 294 8.67 -4.83 -19.81
N GLN A 295 9.88 -5.25 -19.44
CA GLN A 295 11.11 -4.46 -19.63
C GLN A 295 11.45 -4.27 -21.12
N GLU A 296 11.25 -5.30 -21.94
CA GLU A 296 11.39 -5.25 -23.40
C GLU A 296 10.28 -4.43 -24.09
N GLY A 297 9.26 -3.98 -23.35
CA GLY A 297 8.16 -3.18 -23.89
C GLY A 297 7.16 -3.96 -24.74
N LEU A 298 7.18 -5.29 -24.66
CA LEU A 298 6.24 -6.19 -25.35
C LEU A 298 4.90 -6.31 -24.61
N ILE A 299 4.85 -5.93 -23.33
CA ILE A 299 3.62 -5.79 -22.55
C ILE A 299 3.30 -4.30 -22.41
N LYS A 300 2.16 -3.88 -22.97
CA LYS A 300 1.68 -2.49 -22.92
C LYS A 300 0.79 -2.26 -21.69
N VAL A 301 0.06 -3.28 -21.24
CA VAL A 301 -0.84 -3.21 -20.09
C VAL A 301 -0.51 -4.34 -19.13
N LEU A 302 -0.07 -4.01 -17.92
CA LEU A 302 0.26 -4.98 -16.88
C LEU A 302 -0.73 -4.89 -15.71
N PHE A 303 -1.47 -5.95 -15.44
CA PHE A 303 -2.29 -6.08 -14.24
C PHE A 303 -1.46 -6.65 -13.10
N ALA A 304 -1.26 -5.88 -12.04
CA ALA A 304 -0.36 -6.26 -10.97
C ALA A 304 -0.98 -6.09 -9.59
N THR A 305 -0.57 -6.96 -8.67
CA THR A 305 -0.80 -6.72 -7.24
C THR A 305 0.24 -5.77 -6.66
N GLU A 306 -0.02 -5.24 -5.47
CA GLU A 306 0.88 -4.36 -4.72
C GLU A 306 2.33 -4.88 -4.66
N THR A 307 2.53 -6.19 -4.60
CA THR A 307 3.86 -6.83 -4.57
C THR A 307 4.75 -6.51 -5.79
N PHE A 308 4.18 -6.04 -6.89
CA PHE A 308 4.96 -5.56 -8.04
C PHE A 308 5.55 -4.17 -7.81
N SER A 309 4.87 -3.33 -7.01
CA SER A 309 5.38 -1.99 -6.65
C SER A 309 6.60 -2.04 -5.74
N THR A 310 6.83 -3.19 -5.11
CA THR A 310 7.91 -3.41 -4.18
C THR A 310 9.10 -4.11 -4.83
N GLY A 311 10.28 -3.50 -4.75
CA GLY A 311 11.55 -4.20 -4.94
C GLY A 311 11.92 -4.61 -6.37
N LEU A 312 11.29 -4.08 -7.43
CA LEU A 312 11.75 -4.27 -8.82
C LEU A 312 11.81 -2.93 -9.54
N ASN A 313 12.86 -2.64 -10.30
CA ASN A 313 12.99 -1.38 -11.05
C ASN A 313 12.27 -1.43 -12.42
N MET A 314 10.94 -1.54 -12.39
CA MET A 314 10.10 -1.56 -13.61
C MET A 314 9.14 -0.37 -13.66
N PRO A 315 9.58 0.80 -14.18
CA PRO A 315 8.72 1.97 -14.32
C PRO A 315 7.82 1.88 -15.55
N ALA A 316 6.62 2.45 -15.43
CA ALA A 316 5.63 2.61 -16.50
C ALA A 316 5.38 4.09 -16.79
N LYS A 317 4.74 4.41 -17.90
CA LYS A 317 4.32 5.80 -18.17
C LYS A 317 3.11 6.17 -17.32
N THR A 318 2.19 5.22 -17.18
CA THR A 318 0.93 5.40 -16.45
C THR A 318 0.75 4.34 -15.36
N VAL A 319 0.19 4.75 -14.23
CA VAL A 319 -0.28 3.86 -13.16
C VAL A 319 -1.76 4.07 -12.95
N VAL A 320 -2.52 2.98 -12.86
CA VAL A 320 -3.96 2.97 -12.60
C VAL A 320 -4.24 2.24 -11.31
N PHE A 321 -5.04 2.83 -10.42
CA PHE A 321 -5.58 2.19 -9.24
C PHE A 321 -7.02 1.78 -9.53
N THR A 322 -7.33 0.48 -9.47
CA THR A 322 -8.70 -0.01 -9.67
C THR A 322 -9.57 0.26 -8.44
N HIS A 323 -8.94 0.21 -7.27
CA HIS A 323 -9.56 0.46 -5.98
C HIS A 323 -8.66 1.36 -5.13
N VAL A 324 -9.28 2.12 -4.25
CA VAL A 324 -8.61 2.97 -3.24
C VAL A 324 -8.77 2.43 -1.82
N ARG A 325 -9.44 1.27 -1.68
CA ARG A 325 -9.60 0.53 -0.43
C ARG A 325 -8.93 -0.83 -0.52
N LYS A 326 -8.35 -1.27 0.58
CA LYS A 326 -7.64 -2.53 0.72
C LYS A 326 -8.15 -3.27 1.96
N PHE A 327 -8.31 -4.58 1.84
CA PHE A 327 -8.61 -5.46 2.97
C PHE A 327 -7.29 -5.86 3.63
N ASP A 328 -7.16 -5.62 4.93
CA ASP A 328 -5.95 -5.93 5.70
C ASP A 328 -6.01 -7.27 6.46
N GLY A 329 -7.09 -8.04 6.25
CA GLY A 329 -7.38 -9.27 6.99
C GLY A 329 -8.51 -9.10 8.01
N GLY A 330 -8.77 -7.87 8.46
CA GLY A 330 -9.87 -7.55 9.38
C GLY A 330 -10.91 -6.64 8.74
N GLU A 331 -10.48 -5.48 8.23
CA GLU A 331 -11.39 -4.47 7.68
C GLU A 331 -10.90 -3.90 6.35
N PHE A 332 -11.83 -3.27 5.62
CA PHE A 332 -11.49 -2.49 4.44
C PHE A 332 -11.09 -1.08 4.87
N ARG A 333 -9.79 -0.79 4.77
CA ARG A 333 -9.22 0.54 5.03
C ARG A 333 -8.82 1.26 3.76
N TRP A 334 -8.67 2.58 3.85
CA TRP A 334 -8.06 3.36 2.78
C TRP A 334 -6.58 3.02 2.62
N VAL A 335 -6.10 3.10 1.38
CA VAL A 335 -4.66 3.02 1.09
C VAL A 335 -3.96 4.19 1.78
N SER A 336 -2.87 3.90 2.49
CA SER A 336 -2.08 4.94 3.17
C SER A 336 -1.31 5.81 2.18
N GLY A 337 -0.92 7.01 2.59
CA GLY A 337 -0.10 7.90 1.77
C GLY A 337 1.21 7.26 1.31
N GLY A 338 1.90 6.51 2.18
CA GLY A 338 3.12 5.81 1.82
C GLY A 338 2.92 4.66 0.82
N GLU A 339 1.90 3.82 1.00
CA GLU A 339 1.52 2.78 0.02
C GLU A 339 1.18 3.42 -1.35
N TYR A 340 0.44 4.54 -1.32
CA TYR A 340 0.09 5.28 -2.52
C TYR A 340 1.32 5.84 -3.25
N ILE A 341 2.25 6.48 -2.53
CA ILE A 341 3.51 7.00 -3.08
C ILE A 341 4.36 5.89 -3.70
N GLN A 342 4.42 4.70 -3.07
CA GLN A 342 5.18 3.56 -3.59
C GLN A 342 4.61 3.05 -4.92
N MET A 343 3.29 2.87 -5.01
CA MET A 343 2.61 2.39 -6.22
C MET A 343 2.61 3.45 -7.32
N SER A 344 2.16 4.67 -7.01
CA SER A 344 2.15 5.79 -7.97
C SER A 344 3.55 6.18 -8.42
N GLY A 345 4.56 5.89 -7.59
CA GLY A 345 5.96 6.11 -7.90
C GLY A 345 6.48 5.30 -9.08
N ARG A 346 5.76 4.28 -9.53
CA ARG A 346 6.07 3.53 -10.75
C ARG A 346 5.71 4.30 -12.03
N ALA A 347 4.95 5.39 -11.94
CA ALA A 347 4.64 6.24 -13.08
C ALA A 347 5.81 7.20 -13.43
N GLY A 348 6.02 7.39 -14.73
CA GLY A 348 7.01 8.28 -15.34
C GLY A 348 8.40 7.67 -15.44
N ARG A 349 8.81 7.28 -16.65
CA ARG A 349 10.14 6.70 -16.93
C ARG A 349 11.16 7.81 -17.18
N ARG A 350 12.24 7.81 -16.39
CA ARG A 350 13.33 8.79 -16.50
C ARG A 350 13.92 8.78 -17.92
N GLY A 351 13.97 9.95 -18.55
CA GLY A 351 14.55 10.14 -19.88
C GLY A 351 13.67 9.67 -21.05
N LYS A 352 12.47 9.11 -20.78
CA LYS A 352 11.51 8.72 -21.82
C LYS A 352 10.20 9.49 -21.74
N ASP A 353 9.73 9.79 -20.52
CA ASP A 353 8.45 10.47 -20.30
C ASP A 353 8.67 11.85 -19.67
N ASP A 354 7.93 12.86 -20.16
CA ASP A 354 7.95 14.22 -19.60
C ASP A 354 7.25 14.28 -18.23
N LYS A 355 6.27 13.41 -18.03
CA LYS A 355 5.45 13.31 -16.81
C LYS A 355 4.92 11.90 -16.62
N GLY A 356 4.75 11.49 -15.36
CA GLY A 356 4.06 10.26 -14.98
C GLY A 356 2.57 10.53 -14.75
N ILE A 357 1.72 9.64 -15.24
CA ILE A 357 0.27 9.77 -15.14
C ILE A 357 -0.24 8.77 -14.12
N VAL A 358 -1.03 9.23 -13.16
CA VAL A 358 -1.63 8.38 -12.13
C VAL A 358 -3.14 8.54 -12.21
N ILE A 359 -3.88 7.45 -12.42
CA ILE A 359 -5.35 7.49 -12.53
C ILE A 359 -5.96 6.63 -11.43
N MET A 360 -6.88 7.18 -10.66
CA MET A 360 -7.58 6.46 -9.60
C MET A 360 -9.04 6.26 -9.98
N MET A 361 -9.47 5.01 -10.07
CA MET A 361 -10.88 4.68 -10.22
C MET A 361 -11.57 4.84 -8.86
N MET A 362 -12.70 5.55 -8.85
CA MET A 362 -13.48 5.80 -7.64
C MET A 362 -14.91 5.29 -7.83
N ASP A 363 -15.28 4.32 -7.00
CA ASP A 363 -16.60 3.69 -6.94
C ASP A 363 -17.46 4.23 -5.77
N ALA A 364 -16.81 4.70 -4.70
CA ALA A 364 -17.45 5.21 -3.50
C ALA A 364 -17.08 6.67 -3.23
N LYS A 365 -18.01 7.38 -2.55
CA LYS A 365 -17.73 8.73 -2.05
C LYS A 365 -16.61 8.66 -1.01
N MET A 366 -15.50 9.31 -1.32
CA MET A 366 -14.39 9.54 -0.41
C MET A 366 -14.50 10.96 0.13
N GLU A 367 -14.37 11.13 1.44
CA GLU A 367 -14.32 12.47 2.01
C GLU A 367 -13.09 13.22 1.47
N PRO A 368 -13.21 14.53 1.16
CA PRO A 368 -12.08 15.31 0.66
C PRO A 368 -10.86 15.32 1.60
N ALA A 369 -11.06 15.16 2.91
CA ALA A 369 -9.97 15.00 3.87
C ALA A 369 -9.19 13.70 3.62
N ALA A 370 -9.87 12.55 3.60
CA ALA A 370 -9.25 11.26 3.32
C ALA A 370 -8.57 11.22 1.94
N ALA A 371 -9.17 11.83 0.92
CA ALA A 371 -8.56 11.92 -0.41
C ALA A 371 -7.29 12.77 -0.42
N ARG A 372 -7.28 13.89 0.31
CA ARG A 372 -6.08 14.73 0.50
C ARG A 372 -5.00 13.96 1.26
N ASP A 373 -5.35 13.25 2.32
CA ASP A 373 -4.40 12.46 3.11
C ASP A 373 -3.79 11.30 2.32
N MET A 374 -4.53 10.69 1.39
CA MET A 374 -3.99 9.64 0.51
C MET A 374 -3.10 10.23 -0.59
N LEU A 375 -3.55 11.30 -1.25
CA LEU A 375 -2.89 11.88 -2.42
C LEU A 375 -1.69 12.78 -2.08
N LYS A 376 -1.79 13.54 -0.99
CA LYS A 376 -0.76 14.44 -0.45
C LYS A 376 -0.17 13.93 0.86
N GLY A 377 -0.48 12.69 1.23
CA GLY A 377 0.03 12.10 2.46
C GLY A 377 1.52 12.22 2.57
N ALA A 378 2.00 12.56 3.77
CA ALA A 378 3.41 12.44 4.06
C ALA A 378 3.84 10.96 3.93
N PRO A 379 5.07 10.67 3.50
CA PRO A 379 5.61 9.32 3.57
C PRO A 379 5.52 8.80 5.01
N ASP A 380 5.23 7.51 5.14
CA ASP A 380 5.07 6.90 6.46
C ASP A 380 6.39 7.00 7.27
N VAL A 381 6.24 7.29 8.56
CA VAL A 381 7.37 7.28 9.50
C VAL A 381 7.87 5.85 9.67
N LEU A 382 9.20 5.67 9.69
CA LEU A 382 9.81 4.36 9.92
C LEU A 382 9.71 4.02 11.42
N TYR A 383 8.74 3.19 11.77
CA TYR A 383 8.62 2.60 13.10
C TYR A 383 9.11 1.17 13.12
N SER A 384 9.75 0.83 14.23
CA SER A 384 10.16 -0.54 14.53
C SER A 384 8.95 -1.41 14.87
N GLU A 385 8.85 -2.56 14.20
CA GLU A 385 7.93 -3.65 14.56
C GLU A 385 8.66 -4.77 15.32
N PHE A 386 9.73 -4.44 16.05
CA PHE A 386 10.50 -5.44 16.81
C PHE A 386 9.62 -6.18 17.83
N HIS A 387 9.67 -7.51 17.79
CA HIS A 387 9.02 -8.43 18.73
C HIS A 387 9.89 -9.66 18.96
N LEU A 388 9.65 -10.37 20.07
CA LEU A 388 10.44 -11.54 20.45
C LEU A 388 9.86 -12.81 19.82
N ASN A 389 10.74 -13.61 19.23
CA ASN A 389 10.40 -14.92 18.67
C ASN A 389 11.18 -16.04 19.37
N TYR A 390 10.60 -17.23 19.47
CA TYR A 390 11.27 -18.39 20.06
C TYR A 390 12.59 -18.71 19.37
N THR A 391 12.64 -18.66 18.04
CA THR A 391 13.87 -18.91 17.28
C THR A 391 14.97 -17.89 17.59
N MET A 392 14.61 -16.62 17.80
CA MET A 392 15.56 -15.58 18.20
C MET A 392 16.14 -15.91 19.58
N LEU A 393 15.29 -16.19 20.57
CA LEU A 393 15.72 -16.52 21.93
C LEU A 393 16.62 -17.76 21.97
N LEU A 394 16.24 -18.84 21.27
CA LEU A 394 17.03 -20.06 21.21
C LEU A 394 18.39 -19.85 20.55
N ASN A 395 18.47 -19.05 19.47
CA ASN A 395 19.75 -18.74 18.82
C ASN A 395 20.64 -17.86 19.71
N LEU A 396 20.06 -16.88 20.42
CA LEU A 396 20.82 -16.03 21.34
C LEU A 396 21.39 -16.83 22.52
N LEU A 397 20.61 -17.77 23.07
CA LEU A 397 21.08 -18.68 24.12
C LEU A 397 22.20 -19.62 23.66
N GLN A 398 22.32 -19.89 22.36
CA GLN A 398 23.40 -20.70 21.80
C GLN A 398 24.69 -19.90 21.57
N VAL A 399 24.61 -18.58 21.42
CA VAL A 399 25.76 -17.72 21.14
C VAL A 399 26.29 -17.17 22.47
N GLU A 400 27.45 -17.67 22.90
CA GLU A 400 28.11 -17.15 24.11
C GLU A 400 28.44 -15.64 23.94
N GLY A 401 27.97 -14.83 24.89
CA GLY A 401 28.30 -13.41 24.99
C GLY A 401 27.24 -12.41 24.50
N ILE A 402 26.06 -12.86 24.06
CA ILE A 402 24.94 -11.97 23.70
C ILE A 402 23.69 -12.38 24.49
N GLU A 403 23.40 -11.64 25.55
CA GLU A 403 22.16 -11.82 26.30
C GLU A 403 20.95 -11.24 25.54
N PRO A 404 19.78 -11.91 25.57
CA PRO A 404 18.56 -11.39 24.95
C PRO A 404 18.18 -9.97 25.40
N GLU A 405 18.44 -9.64 26.67
CA GLU A 405 18.20 -8.32 27.24
C GLU A 405 19.04 -7.24 26.57
N GLU A 406 20.26 -7.56 26.16
CA GLU A 406 21.14 -6.60 25.49
C GLU A 406 20.67 -6.34 24.06
N LEU A 407 20.17 -7.36 23.37
CA LEU A 407 19.54 -7.18 22.05
C LEU A 407 18.28 -6.32 22.15
N MET A 408 17.43 -6.56 23.15
CA MET A 408 16.24 -5.73 23.39
C MET A 408 16.61 -4.28 23.69
N ARG A 409 17.65 -4.04 24.50
CA ARG A 409 18.15 -2.69 24.81
C ARG A 409 18.66 -1.95 23.57
N ARG A 410 19.27 -2.67 22.63
CA ARG A 410 19.78 -2.13 21.36
C ARG A 410 18.74 -2.04 20.25
N SER A 411 17.55 -2.61 20.43
CA SER A 411 16.48 -2.59 19.42
C SER A 411 16.10 -1.17 19.01
N TYR A 412 15.66 -1.00 17.76
CA TYR A 412 15.22 0.30 17.29
C TYR A 412 13.97 0.73 18.06
N ARG A 413 13.05 -0.20 18.34
CA ARG A 413 11.86 0.04 19.17
C ARG A 413 12.18 0.70 20.51
N GLN A 414 13.17 0.16 21.22
CA GLN A 414 13.59 0.70 22.51
C GLN A 414 14.16 2.10 22.34
N PHE A 415 15.00 2.33 21.32
CA PHE A 415 15.54 3.64 21.00
C PHE A 415 14.45 4.68 20.72
N GLN A 416 13.44 4.34 19.90
CA GLN A 416 12.33 5.24 19.61
C GLN A 416 11.52 5.59 20.87
N THR A 417 11.32 4.59 21.74
CA THR A 417 10.59 4.76 23.01
C THR A 417 11.34 5.70 23.95
N GLU A 418 12.65 5.49 24.13
CA GLU A 418 13.53 6.35 24.94
C GLU A 418 13.56 7.79 24.41
N ARG A 419 13.58 7.97 23.08
CA ARG A 419 13.58 9.28 22.45
C ARG A 419 12.26 10.04 22.65
N ARG A 420 11.12 9.35 22.65
CA ARG A 420 9.80 9.98 22.85
C ARG A 420 9.53 10.33 24.31
N LEU A 421 10.14 9.60 25.24
CA LEU A 421 9.87 9.72 26.67
C LEU A 421 9.99 11.16 27.22
N PRO A 422 11.04 11.96 26.92
CA PRO A 422 11.13 13.33 27.39
C PRO A 422 9.99 14.23 26.89
N GLY A 423 9.59 14.07 25.61
CA GLY A 423 8.48 14.83 25.03
C GLY A 423 7.14 14.48 25.66
N MET A 424 6.90 13.19 25.94
CA MET A 424 5.71 12.74 26.65
C MET A 424 5.67 13.24 28.10
N LYS A 425 6.81 13.23 28.80
CA LYS A 425 6.92 13.79 30.16
C LYS A 425 6.62 15.29 30.18
N LYS A 426 7.20 16.05 29.25
CA LYS A 426 6.92 17.48 29.13
C LYS A 426 5.44 17.76 28.87
N LYS A 427 4.82 16.99 27.98
CA LYS A 427 3.39 17.14 27.68
C LYS A 427 2.49 16.76 28.86
N LEU A 428 2.89 15.76 29.66
CA LEU A 428 2.22 15.41 30.89
C LEU A 428 2.29 16.57 31.90
N GLU A 429 3.47 17.17 32.08
CA GLU A 429 3.67 18.33 32.96
C GLU A 429 2.85 19.55 32.48
N GLU A 430 2.81 19.82 31.17
CA GLU A 430 2.00 20.89 30.58
C GLU A 430 0.50 20.67 30.83
N LEU A 431 -0.02 19.47 30.56
CA LEU A 431 -1.44 19.14 30.79
C LEU A 431 -1.82 19.09 32.27
N GLN A 432 -0.91 18.65 33.14
CA GLN A 432 -1.12 18.70 34.59
C GLN A 432 -1.19 20.15 35.06
N ALA A 433 -0.31 21.02 34.59
CA ALA A 433 -0.36 22.44 34.92
C ALA A 433 -1.64 23.11 34.40
N GLU A 434 -2.12 22.76 33.20
CA GLU A 434 -3.41 23.23 32.68
C GLU A 434 -4.58 22.76 33.54
N CYS A 435 -4.57 21.51 33.99
CA CYS A 435 -5.58 20.95 34.89
C CYS A 435 -5.57 21.65 36.25
N ASP A 436 -4.39 21.83 36.84
CA ASP A 436 -4.20 22.47 38.15
C ASP A 436 -4.54 23.98 38.11
N ALA A 437 -4.35 24.63 36.96
CA ALA A 437 -4.75 26.02 36.75
C ALA A 437 -6.26 26.18 36.52
N PHE A 438 -6.94 25.13 36.04
CA PHE A 438 -8.37 25.13 35.76
C PHE A 438 -9.19 24.91 37.03
N VAL A 439 -9.34 25.98 37.82
CA VAL A 439 -10.11 25.95 39.06
C VAL A 439 -11.59 26.19 38.75
N ILE A 440 -12.43 25.18 39.02
CA ILE A 440 -13.89 25.30 38.97
C ILE A 440 -14.41 25.67 40.35
N GLU A 441 -15.22 26.73 40.42
CA GLU A 441 -15.94 27.09 41.65
C GLU A 441 -16.89 25.96 42.07
N ASN A 442 -16.72 25.47 43.30
CA ASN A 442 -17.53 24.40 43.88
C ASN A 442 -17.55 23.11 43.02
N GLU A 443 -16.36 22.68 42.60
CA GLU A 443 -16.13 21.49 41.78
C GLU A 443 -16.94 20.24 42.20
N PRO A 444 -17.12 19.90 43.50
CA PRO A 444 -17.91 18.73 43.88
C PRO A 444 -19.36 18.80 43.40
N ALA A 445 -20.00 19.96 43.54
CA ALA A 445 -21.39 20.16 43.12
C ALA A 445 -21.53 20.18 41.61
N VAL A 446 -20.57 20.80 40.90
CA VAL A 446 -20.54 20.81 39.43
C VAL A 446 -20.32 19.41 38.88
N ARG A 447 -19.44 18.62 39.50
CA ARG A 447 -19.19 17.23 39.14
C ARG A 447 -20.45 16.36 39.34
N GLU A 448 -21.13 16.52 40.47
CA GLU A 448 -22.39 15.82 40.73
C GLU A 448 -23.47 16.19 39.71
N TYR A 449 -23.61 17.48 39.39
CA TYR A 449 -24.54 17.94 38.34
C TYR A 449 -24.18 17.38 36.95
N ALA A 450 -22.89 17.35 36.58
CA ALA A 450 -22.44 16.80 35.31
C ALA A 450 -22.77 15.30 35.18
N VAL A 451 -22.57 14.53 36.25
CA VAL A 451 -22.95 13.11 36.31
C VAL A 451 -24.46 12.95 36.13
N TYR A 452 -25.27 13.77 36.80
CA TYR A 452 -26.72 13.73 36.63
C TYR A 452 -27.17 14.13 35.21
N LEU A 453 -26.47 15.07 34.58
CA LEU A 453 -26.76 15.51 33.23
C LEU A 453 -26.44 14.40 32.21
N GLU A 454 -25.30 13.72 32.35
CA GLU A 454 -24.96 12.53 31.54
C GLU A 454 -25.98 11.41 31.74
N GLN A 455 -26.36 11.11 32.98
CA GLN A 455 -27.39 10.12 33.30
C GLN A 455 -28.75 10.49 32.68
N HIS A 456 -29.16 11.76 32.78
CA HIS A 456 -30.38 12.24 32.17
C HIS A 456 -30.36 12.05 30.65
N MET A 457 -29.24 12.39 29.99
CA MET A 457 -29.07 12.21 28.55
C MET A 457 -29.13 10.73 28.14
N GLN A 458 -28.51 9.85 28.92
CA GLN A 458 -28.57 8.41 28.69
C GLN A 458 -30.00 7.88 28.83
N VAL A 459 -30.70 8.22 29.91
CA VAL A 459 -32.10 7.80 30.12
C VAL A 459 -33.02 8.36 29.04
N GLN A 460 -32.80 9.60 28.60
CA GLN A 460 -33.55 10.20 27.50
C GLN A 460 -33.30 9.48 26.17
N ALA A 461 -32.06 9.05 25.90
CA ALA A 461 -31.73 8.26 24.72
C ALA A 461 -32.38 6.87 24.76
N GLU A 462 -32.37 6.20 25.92
CA GLU A 462 -33.07 4.92 26.13
C GLU A 462 -34.58 5.07 25.94
N LEU A 463 -35.19 6.11 26.52
CA LEU A 463 -36.60 6.43 26.32
C LEU A 463 -36.91 6.65 24.84
N MET A 464 -36.08 7.45 24.15
CA MET A 464 -36.29 7.72 22.73
C MET A 464 -36.12 6.46 21.88
N ALA A 465 -35.17 5.59 22.21
CA ALA A 465 -34.99 4.30 21.54
C ALA A 465 -36.25 3.42 21.66
N VAL A 466 -36.93 3.43 22.81
CA VAL A 466 -38.21 2.75 23.00
C VAL A 466 -39.32 3.41 22.18
N VAL A 467 -39.46 4.74 22.26
CA VAL A 467 -40.49 5.49 21.51
C VAL A 467 -40.33 5.30 20.00
N MET A 468 -39.09 5.30 19.49
CA MET A 468 -38.78 5.14 18.07
C MET A 468 -38.98 3.71 17.53
N GLN A 469 -39.28 2.72 18.38
CA GLN A 469 -39.58 1.38 17.88
C GLN A 469 -40.83 1.42 17.00
N PRO A 470 -40.83 0.71 15.85
CA PRO A 470 -41.95 0.76 14.90
C PRO A 470 -43.31 0.42 15.51
N LYS A 471 -43.34 -0.43 16.54
CA LYS A 471 -44.56 -0.80 17.28
C LYS A 471 -45.26 0.41 17.91
N TYR A 472 -44.50 1.40 18.37
CA TYR A 472 -45.02 2.54 19.12
C TYR A 472 -45.17 3.80 18.26
N ILE A 473 -44.21 4.09 17.36
CA ILE A 473 -44.23 5.34 16.58
C ILE A 473 -45.11 5.28 15.32
N VAL A 474 -45.13 4.16 14.61
CA VAL A 474 -45.79 4.04 13.29
C VAL A 474 -47.28 4.41 13.31
N PRO A 475 -48.09 4.05 14.34
CA PRO A 475 -49.50 4.45 14.41
C PRO A 475 -49.73 5.97 14.37
N PHE A 476 -48.72 6.77 14.76
CA PHE A 476 -48.81 8.22 14.86
C PHE A 476 -48.21 8.97 13.66
N LEU A 477 -47.52 8.28 12.74
CA LEU A 477 -46.87 8.86 11.55
C LEU A 477 -47.85 9.06 10.39
N GLN A 478 -48.99 9.70 10.65
CA GLN A 478 -49.96 10.04 9.60
C GLN A 478 -49.43 11.23 8.76
N PRO A 479 -49.74 11.28 7.45
CA PRO A 479 -49.41 12.43 6.62
C PRO A 479 -49.91 13.75 7.23
N GLY A 480 -49.05 14.76 7.26
CA GLY A 480 -49.32 16.06 7.89
C GLY A 480 -48.99 16.16 9.38
N ARG A 481 -48.59 15.06 10.05
CA ARG A 481 -48.17 15.08 11.46
C ARG A 481 -46.89 15.90 11.61
N LEU A 482 -46.87 16.84 12.56
CA LEU A 482 -45.65 17.55 12.94
C LEU A 482 -44.68 16.62 13.67
N VAL A 483 -43.42 16.64 13.26
CA VAL A 483 -42.34 15.85 13.83
C VAL A 483 -41.11 16.72 14.04
N GLN A 484 -40.36 16.43 15.08
CA GLN A 484 -39.07 17.07 15.33
C GLN A 484 -37.96 16.16 14.81
N LEU A 485 -37.18 16.65 13.85
CA LEU A 485 -36.09 15.93 13.21
C LEU A 485 -34.77 16.36 13.85
N ALA A 486 -34.05 15.42 14.43
CA ALA A 486 -32.71 15.62 14.98
C ALA A 486 -31.76 14.58 14.37
N ALA A 487 -30.58 15.03 13.95
CA ALA A 487 -29.54 14.14 13.39
C ALA A 487 -28.93 13.21 14.46
N SER A 488 -28.95 13.62 15.72
CA SER A 488 -28.57 12.82 16.87
C SER A 488 -29.43 13.19 18.07
N VAL A 489 -29.80 12.19 18.88
CA VAL A 489 -30.60 12.35 20.10
C VAL A 489 -29.74 12.86 21.26
N ILE A 490 -28.42 12.69 21.18
CA ILE A 490 -27.54 12.73 22.36
C ILE A 490 -26.88 14.10 22.55
N ALA A 491 -26.72 14.95 21.54
CA ALA A 491 -26.23 16.32 21.77
C ALA A 491 -26.53 17.24 20.57
N PRO A 492 -27.52 18.14 20.63
CA PRO A 492 -27.72 19.13 19.58
C PRO A 492 -26.61 20.19 19.68
N THR A 493 -25.61 20.08 18.81
CA THR A 493 -24.70 21.21 18.54
C THR A 493 -25.44 22.28 17.74
N ALA A 494 -24.96 23.53 17.75
CA ALA A 494 -25.60 24.64 17.01
C ALA A 494 -25.80 24.37 15.50
N GLN A 495 -25.04 23.42 14.92
CA GLN A 495 -25.17 22.98 13.52
C GLN A 495 -26.18 21.84 13.31
N ASN A 496 -26.56 21.12 14.37
CA ASN A 496 -27.51 19.99 14.36
C ASN A 496 -28.73 20.26 15.26
N ALA A 497 -29.19 21.51 15.26
CA ALA A 497 -30.38 21.88 16.02
C ALA A 497 -31.60 21.10 15.51
N PRO A 498 -32.48 20.63 16.41
CA PRO A 498 -33.66 19.90 16.00
C PRO A 498 -34.62 20.81 15.21
N VAL A 499 -35.02 20.37 14.02
CA VAL A 499 -35.89 21.13 13.11
C VAL A 499 -37.28 20.51 13.11
N TRP A 500 -38.31 21.34 13.14
CA TRP A 500 -39.69 20.88 12.96
C TRP A 500 -40.01 20.67 11.48
N GLY A 501 -40.58 19.51 11.16
CA GLY A 501 -41.06 19.16 9.84
C GLY A 501 -42.43 18.49 9.91
N THR A 502 -42.97 18.14 8.75
CA THR A 502 -44.24 17.41 8.63
C THR A 502 -44.01 16.08 7.94
N VAL A 503 -44.63 15.01 8.45
CA VAL A 503 -44.62 13.70 7.80
C VAL A 503 -45.33 13.80 6.46
N ILE A 504 -44.65 13.45 5.37
CA ILE A 504 -45.25 13.37 4.03
C ILE A 504 -45.77 11.96 3.79
N ASN A 505 -44.86 10.99 3.92
CA ASN A 505 -45.15 9.56 3.80
C ASN A 505 -44.04 8.78 4.50
N PHE A 506 -44.28 7.50 4.81
CA PHE A 506 -43.24 6.57 5.26
C PHE A 506 -43.39 5.24 4.53
N GLN A 507 -42.28 4.55 4.32
CA GLN A 507 -42.25 3.24 3.68
C GLN A 507 -41.41 2.28 4.51
N LYS A 508 -41.82 1.02 4.57
CA LYS A 508 -41.00 -0.03 5.19
C LYS A 508 -39.82 -0.30 4.27
N ILE A 509 -38.61 -0.07 4.77
CA ILE A 509 -37.39 -0.52 4.09
C ILE A 509 -37.26 -2.01 4.37
N THR A 510 -37.58 -2.84 3.37
CA THR A 510 -37.19 -4.24 3.38
C THR A 510 -35.74 -4.30 2.95
N HIS A 511 -34.84 -4.52 3.90
CA HIS A 511 -33.52 -5.04 3.55
C HIS A 511 -33.75 -6.46 3.04
N ASP A 512 -33.65 -6.66 1.73
CA ASP A 512 -33.43 -8.00 1.20
C ASP A 512 -32.09 -8.47 1.79
N ASN A 513 -32.18 -9.36 2.78
CA ASN A 513 -31.04 -10.18 3.15
C ASN A 513 -30.79 -11.10 1.94
N GLY A 514 -29.91 -10.65 1.04
CA GLY A 514 -29.28 -11.48 0.04
C GLY A 514 -28.30 -12.44 0.71
N ASP A 515 -28.82 -13.39 1.46
CA ASP A 515 -28.17 -14.69 1.67
C ASP A 515 -28.83 -15.66 0.69
N GLY A 516 -28.16 -15.84 -0.44
CA GLY A 516 -28.47 -16.80 -1.51
C GLY A 516 -27.19 -17.15 -2.26
#